data_AF-A0A7Y1U3Q0-F1
#
_entry.id   AF-A0A7Y1U3Q0-F1
#
_cell.length_a   1.000
_cell.length_b   1.000
_cell.length_c   1.000
_cell.angle_alpha   90.00
_cell.angle_beta   90.00
_cell.angle_gamma   90.00
#
_symmetry.space_group_name_H-M   'P 1'
#
loop_
_entity.id
_entity.type
_entity.pdbx_description
1 polymer ?
#
loop_
_entity_poly.entity_id
_entity_poly.type
_entity_poly.pdbx_seq_one_letter_code
_entity_poly.pdbx_strand_id
1 'polypeptide(L)'
;MWLPWDYALGLAVLLAATAYGLRHRSAVAAAFAGEAAIVSVLYSLWQYTGALSVLGISGALERGAWLWDLERTLRLPNELSLQEALVPHSFWTQVANIYYAGAHVPAMGIFLVWLFARHRRDYRRWRNTLALVTGACLLIQLIPLAPPRLTSETGMIDTGLAYGQSVYGELGRGIAGQLQAMPSIHVAWAALIGWAVMEVSNGRWRWLGPTHFAITFVVVAVTGNHYWLDGIVAMLLLVPSRILGELIANGVDQLRATTVPAADTSEPADHV
;
A
#
# COMPACT_ATOMS: atom_id res chain seq x y z
N MET A 1 -6.93 17.20 -2.73
CA MET A 1 -8.13 16.37 -2.52
C MET A 1 -7.95 15.13 -3.38
N TRP A 2 -8.04 13.93 -2.79
CA TRP A 2 -7.94 12.66 -3.53
C TRP A 2 -9.20 12.42 -4.35
N LEU A 3 -9.12 11.60 -5.41
CA LEU A 3 -10.28 11.27 -6.23
C LEU A 3 -11.30 10.49 -5.37
N PRO A 4 -12.56 10.93 -5.23
CA PRO A 4 -13.54 10.19 -4.45
C PRO A 4 -13.90 8.83 -5.07
N TRP A 5 -14.39 7.89 -4.26
CA TRP A 5 -14.55 6.48 -4.64
C TRP A 5 -15.52 6.26 -5.82
N ASP A 6 -16.56 7.08 -5.91
CA ASP A 6 -17.59 7.04 -6.94
C ASP A 6 -17.04 7.53 -8.29
N TYR A 7 -16.26 8.61 -8.29
CA TYR A 7 -15.54 9.06 -9.50
C TYR A 7 -14.50 8.04 -9.96
N ALA A 8 -13.78 7.42 -9.03
CA ALA A 8 -12.81 6.37 -9.36
C ALA A 8 -13.50 5.12 -9.95
N LEU A 9 -14.69 4.77 -9.46
CA LEU A 9 -15.50 3.68 -10.02
C LEU A 9 -16.00 4.03 -11.43
N GLY A 10 -16.47 5.26 -11.64
CA GLY A 10 -16.82 5.76 -12.97
C GLY A 10 -15.64 5.72 -13.96
N LEU A 11 -14.46 6.14 -13.51
CA LEU A 11 -13.22 6.04 -14.29
C LEU A 11 -12.89 4.58 -14.64
N ALA A 12 -13.07 3.64 -13.70
CA ALA A 12 -12.85 2.23 -13.95
C ALA A 12 -13.75 1.69 -15.08
N VAL A 13 -15.03 2.05 -15.09
CA VAL A 13 -15.98 1.66 -16.16
C VAL A 13 -15.54 2.22 -17.51
N LEU A 14 -15.17 3.51 -17.57
CA LEU A 14 -14.69 4.15 -18.80
C LEU A 14 -13.40 3.49 -19.33
N LEU A 15 -12.47 3.17 -18.44
CA LEU A 15 -11.22 2.49 -18.80
C LEU A 15 -11.47 1.05 -19.28
N ALA A 16 -12.41 0.33 -18.67
CA ALA A 16 -12.79 -1.02 -19.11
C ALA A 16 -13.43 -1.00 -20.50
N ALA A 17 -14.34 -0.05 -20.76
CA ALA A 17 -14.94 0.16 -22.07
C ALA A 17 -13.88 0.53 -23.13
N THR A 18 -12.94 1.41 -22.77
CA THR A 18 -11.81 1.80 -23.63
C THR A 18 -10.92 0.60 -23.94
N ALA A 19 -10.60 -0.23 -22.96
CA ALA A 19 -9.84 -1.46 -23.14
C ALA A 19 -10.52 -2.42 -24.12
N TYR A 20 -11.83 -2.61 -23.96
CA TYR A 20 -12.65 -3.42 -24.85
C TYR A 20 -12.62 -2.87 -26.29
N GLY A 21 -12.81 -1.57 -26.48
CA GLY A 21 -12.80 -0.93 -27.80
C GLY A 21 -11.42 -0.94 -28.49
N LEU A 22 -10.34 -0.86 -27.73
CA LEU A 22 -8.97 -0.85 -28.27
C LEU A 22 -8.38 -2.25 -28.51
N ARG A 23 -9.03 -3.33 -28.07
CA ARG A 23 -8.46 -4.70 -28.10
C ARG A 23 -7.97 -5.18 -29.46
N HIS A 24 -8.60 -4.70 -30.54
CA HIS A 24 -8.23 -5.02 -31.93
C HIS A 24 -7.40 -3.92 -32.61
N ARG A 25 -7.23 -2.75 -31.98
CA ARG A 25 -6.50 -1.59 -32.53
C ARG A 25 -5.09 -1.46 -31.97
N SER A 26 -4.93 -1.65 -30.66
CA SER A 26 -3.64 -1.58 -29.99
C SER A 26 -3.64 -2.44 -28.74
N ALA A 27 -2.90 -3.55 -28.79
CA ALA A 27 -2.77 -4.47 -27.66
C ALA A 27 -2.19 -3.78 -26.40
N VAL A 28 -1.23 -2.86 -26.59
CA VAL A 28 -0.60 -2.13 -25.48
C VAL A 28 -1.58 -1.17 -24.83
N ALA A 29 -2.29 -0.36 -25.61
CA ALA A 29 -3.24 0.61 -25.09
C ALA A 29 -4.45 -0.07 -24.44
N ALA A 30 -4.97 -1.14 -25.07
CA ALA A 30 -6.05 -1.95 -24.50
C ALA A 30 -5.65 -2.54 -23.14
N ALA A 31 -4.44 -3.09 -23.04
CA ALA A 31 -3.96 -3.67 -21.80
C ALA A 31 -3.63 -2.60 -20.74
N PHE A 32 -3.15 -1.41 -21.12
CA PHE A 32 -3.00 -0.31 -20.15
C PHE A 32 -4.34 0.12 -19.58
N ALA A 33 -5.33 0.36 -20.44
CA ALA A 33 -6.67 0.72 -20.02
C ALA A 33 -7.30 -0.36 -19.12
N GLY A 34 -7.11 -1.64 -19.45
CA GLY A 34 -7.59 -2.75 -18.63
C GLY A 34 -6.93 -2.79 -17.24
N GLU A 35 -5.61 -2.60 -17.18
CA GLU A 35 -4.89 -2.58 -15.90
C GLU A 35 -5.24 -1.34 -15.06
N ALA A 36 -5.38 -0.17 -15.70
CA ALA A 36 -5.81 1.05 -15.04
C ALA A 36 -7.26 0.94 -14.53
N ALA A 37 -8.14 0.22 -15.25
CA ALA A 37 -9.49 -0.08 -14.77
C ALA A 37 -9.46 -0.92 -13.49
N ILE A 38 -8.66 -1.99 -13.45
CA ILE A 38 -8.50 -2.84 -12.25
C ILE A 38 -7.97 -2.02 -11.08
N VAL A 39 -6.93 -1.22 -11.28
CA VAL A 39 -6.37 -0.35 -10.23
C VAL A 39 -7.41 0.67 -9.75
N SER A 40 -8.22 1.23 -10.65
CA SER A 40 -9.29 2.18 -10.30
C SER A 40 -10.39 1.52 -9.47
N VAL A 41 -10.78 0.26 -9.78
CA VAL A 41 -11.70 -0.52 -8.94
C VAL A 41 -11.10 -0.76 -7.55
N LEU A 42 -9.85 -1.22 -7.48
CA LEU A 42 -9.18 -1.49 -6.21
C LEU A 42 -9.06 -0.23 -5.34
N TYR A 43 -8.70 0.90 -5.96
CA TYR A 43 -8.66 2.20 -5.29
C TYR A 43 -10.04 2.62 -4.77
N SER A 44 -11.10 2.42 -5.56
CA SER A 44 -12.48 2.74 -5.17
C SER A 44 -12.91 1.91 -3.97
N LEU A 45 -12.62 0.61 -3.99
CA LEU A 45 -12.89 -0.30 -2.86
C LEU A 45 -12.10 0.12 -1.62
N TRP A 46 -10.82 0.44 -1.76
CA TRP A 46 -9.99 0.92 -0.64
C TRP A 46 -10.57 2.20 -0.01
N GLN A 47 -10.93 3.20 -0.81
CA GLN A 47 -11.56 4.44 -0.34
C GLN A 47 -12.91 4.16 0.36
N TYR A 48 -13.74 3.30 -0.24
CA TYR A 48 -15.05 2.96 0.31
C TYR A 48 -14.94 2.20 1.65
N THR A 49 -14.08 1.18 1.73
CA THR A 49 -13.84 0.44 2.98
C THR A 49 -13.20 1.32 4.05
N GLY A 50 -12.32 2.24 3.66
CA GLY A 50 -11.78 3.28 4.55
C GLY A 50 -12.89 4.14 5.17
N ALA A 51 -13.93 4.47 4.42
CA ALA A 51 -15.07 5.23 4.95
C ALA A 51 -15.94 4.42 5.93
N LEU A 52 -16.08 3.10 5.71
CA LEU A 52 -16.88 2.22 6.59
C LEU A 52 -16.19 1.85 7.90
N SER A 53 -14.86 1.77 7.89
CA SER A 53 -14.04 1.36 9.04
C SER A 53 -13.96 2.42 10.15
N VAL A 54 -14.66 3.53 9.99
CA VAL A 54 -14.77 4.69 10.90
C VAL A 54 -15.72 4.45 12.09
N LEU A 55 -16.46 3.34 12.11
CA LEU A 55 -17.65 3.19 12.96
C LEU A 55 -17.41 2.75 14.43
N GLY A 56 -16.16 2.50 14.85
CA GLY A 56 -15.86 2.07 16.23
C GLY A 56 -14.68 2.82 16.83
N ILE A 57 -14.85 3.38 18.03
CA ILE A 57 -13.78 4.03 18.81
C ILE A 57 -13.47 3.22 20.09
N SER A 58 -14.36 2.31 20.48
CA SER A 58 -14.26 1.55 21.73
C SER A 58 -13.07 0.60 21.76
N GLY A 59 -12.34 0.60 22.87
CA GLY A 59 -11.18 -0.26 23.08
C GLY A 59 -9.92 0.17 22.33
N ALA A 60 -9.96 1.25 21.53
CA ALA A 60 -8.82 1.62 20.67
C ALA A 60 -7.61 2.06 21.49
N LEU A 61 -7.83 2.89 22.52
CA LEU A 61 -6.78 3.40 23.40
C LEU A 61 -6.18 2.28 24.24
N GLU A 62 -7.03 1.41 24.79
CA GLU A 62 -6.60 0.25 25.58
C GLU A 62 -5.78 -0.73 24.75
N ARG A 63 -6.15 -0.97 23.48
CA ARG A 63 -5.34 -1.78 22.55
C ARG A 63 -4.02 -1.10 22.21
N GLY A 64 -4.00 0.23 22.07
CA GLY A 64 -2.78 1.01 21.89
C GLY A 64 -1.83 0.86 23.08
N ALA A 65 -2.33 1.02 24.31
CA ALA A 65 -1.56 0.82 25.54
C ALA A 65 -1.12 -0.63 25.74
N TRP A 66 -1.92 -1.61 25.32
CA TRP A 66 -1.52 -3.02 25.35
C TRP A 66 -0.39 -3.32 24.34
N LEU A 67 -0.50 -2.81 23.11
CA LEU A 67 0.55 -2.97 22.09
C LEU A 67 1.84 -2.26 22.55
N TRP A 68 1.63 -1.07 23.12
CA TRP A 68 2.37 -0.44 24.20
C TRP A 68 3.35 -1.35 24.94
N ASP A 69 2.79 -2.06 25.91
CA ASP A 69 3.50 -2.93 26.82
C ASP A 69 4.06 -4.19 26.16
N LEU A 70 3.41 -4.68 25.11
CA LEU A 70 3.87 -5.85 24.37
C LEU A 70 5.25 -5.62 23.74
N GLU A 71 5.46 -4.50 23.07
CA GLU A 71 6.77 -4.19 22.47
C GLU A 71 7.88 -4.05 23.50
N ARG A 72 7.54 -3.50 24.67
CA ARG A 72 8.44 -3.40 25.83
C ARG A 72 8.77 -4.78 26.40
N THR A 73 7.79 -5.68 26.45
CA THR A 73 7.99 -7.09 26.81
C THR A 73 8.90 -7.81 25.80
N LEU A 74 8.73 -7.51 24.51
CA LEU A 74 9.57 -8.01 23.41
C LEU A 74 10.94 -7.31 23.33
N ARG A 75 11.18 -6.29 24.16
CA ARG A 75 12.41 -5.47 24.18
C ARG A 75 12.73 -4.81 22.84
N LEU A 76 11.69 -4.40 22.11
CA LEU A 76 11.88 -3.59 20.90
C LEU A 76 12.41 -2.19 21.26
N PRO A 77 13.14 -1.53 20.34
CA PRO A 77 13.56 -0.15 20.52
C PRO A 77 12.37 0.77 20.83
N ASN A 78 12.60 1.83 21.61
CA ASN A 78 11.54 2.75 21.98
C ASN A 78 11.35 3.83 20.91
N GLU A 79 10.15 3.90 20.31
CA GLU A 79 9.74 4.92 19.34
C GLU A 79 9.81 6.33 19.90
N LEU A 80 9.48 6.51 21.19
CA LEU A 80 9.58 7.80 21.88
C LEU A 80 11.01 8.32 21.83
N SER A 81 12.01 7.48 22.10
CA SER A 81 13.41 7.90 22.09
C SER A 81 13.85 8.40 20.71
N LEU A 82 13.32 7.81 19.63
CA LEU A 82 13.58 8.32 18.27
C LEU A 82 12.85 9.64 18.00
N GLN A 83 11.60 9.79 18.46
CA GLN A 83 10.86 11.03 18.33
C GLN A 83 11.53 12.17 19.12
N GLU A 84 11.91 11.94 20.37
CA GLU A 84 12.60 12.91 21.23
C GLU A 84 13.94 13.38 20.64
N ALA A 85 14.65 12.50 19.92
CA ALA A 85 15.86 12.89 19.19
C ALA A 85 15.57 13.77 17.96
N LEU A 86 14.40 13.58 17.32
CA LEU A 86 14.02 14.30 16.10
C LEU A 86 13.35 15.66 16.39
N VAL A 87 12.48 15.73 17.40
CA VAL A 87 11.64 16.90 17.73
C VAL A 87 12.43 18.22 17.92
N PRO A 88 13.64 18.22 18.52
CA PRO A 88 14.47 19.43 18.60
C PRO A 88 14.86 20.02 17.23
N HIS A 89 14.80 19.21 16.17
CA HIS A 89 15.16 19.61 14.81
C HIS A 89 13.92 19.87 13.95
N SER A 90 13.31 21.04 14.12
CA SER A 90 12.04 21.43 13.48
C SER A 90 11.98 21.23 11.96
N PHE A 91 13.10 21.42 11.25
CA PHE A 91 13.18 21.14 9.81
C PHE A 91 12.91 19.67 9.50
N TRP A 92 13.60 18.75 10.20
CA TRP A 92 13.48 17.31 9.96
C TRP A 92 12.13 16.76 10.44
N THR A 93 11.57 17.31 11.51
CA THR A 93 10.21 16.97 11.94
C THR A 93 9.18 17.34 10.88
N GLN A 94 9.25 18.55 10.32
CA GLN A 94 8.34 18.98 9.25
C GLN A 94 8.52 18.16 7.97
N VAL A 95 9.76 17.84 7.60
CA VAL A 95 10.03 16.94 6.46
C VAL A 95 9.41 15.56 6.69
N ALA A 96 9.53 14.99 7.88
CA ALA A 96 8.91 13.72 8.23
C ALA A 96 7.37 13.79 8.14
N ASN A 97 6.75 14.86 8.65
CA ASN A 97 5.31 15.10 8.55
C ASN A 97 4.83 15.20 7.10
N ILE A 98 5.50 16.00 6.26
CA ILE A 98 5.16 16.17 4.84
C ILE A 98 5.34 14.85 4.09
N TYR A 99 6.42 14.11 4.38
CA TYR A 99 6.65 12.79 3.80
C TYR A 99 5.53 11.82 4.16
N TYR A 100 5.19 11.73 5.44
CA TYR A 100 4.10 10.90 5.95
C TYR A 100 2.77 11.24 5.26
N ALA A 101 2.50 12.52 5.08
CA ALA A 101 1.27 13.00 4.48
C ALA A 101 1.15 12.69 2.97
N GLY A 102 2.27 12.79 2.23
CA GLY A 102 2.23 12.89 0.77
C GLY A 102 2.91 11.78 0.00
N ALA A 103 3.87 11.04 0.55
CA ALA A 103 4.78 10.22 -0.25
C ALA A 103 4.14 8.94 -0.83
N HIS A 104 3.21 8.33 -0.10
CA HIS A 104 2.86 6.92 -0.29
C HIS A 104 2.07 6.64 -1.57
N VAL A 105 0.99 7.37 -1.81
CA VAL A 105 0.16 7.17 -3.01
C VAL A 105 0.93 7.57 -4.29
N PRO A 106 1.63 8.71 -4.35
CA PRO A 106 2.45 9.05 -5.51
C PRO A 106 3.57 8.03 -5.76
N ALA A 107 4.27 7.57 -4.72
CA ALA A 107 5.30 6.54 -4.85
C ALA A 107 4.72 5.24 -5.44
N MET A 108 3.55 4.81 -4.95
CA MET A 108 2.85 3.64 -5.48
C MET A 108 2.41 3.83 -6.94
N GLY A 109 1.87 4.99 -7.29
CA GLY A 109 1.47 5.31 -8.66
C GLY A 109 2.66 5.29 -9.64
N ILE A 110 3.76 5.94 -9.27
CA ILE A 110 5.01 5.93 -10.03
C ILE A 110 5.53 4.50 -10.18
N PHE A 111 5.55 3.73 -9.09
CA PHE A 111 5.99 2.33 -9.09
C PHE A 111 5.15 1.48 -10.05
N LEU A 112 3.83 1.56 -10.00
CA LEU A 112 2.94 0.78 -10.89
C LEU A 112 3.13 1.18 -12.36
N VAL A 113 3.20 2.48 -12.66
CA VAL A 113 3.46 2.96 -14.04
C VAL A 113 4.81 2.46 -14.55
N TRP A 114 5.86 2.59 -13.74
CA TRP A 114 7.20 2.10 -14.06
C TRP A 114 7.22 0.58 -14.29
N LEU A 115 6.59 -0.18 -13.39
CA LEU A 115 6.52 -1.63 -13.48
C LEU A 115 5.75 -2.07 -14.73
N PHE A 116 4.65 -1.39 -15.08
CA PHE A 116 3.90 -1.65 -16.31
C PHE A 116 4.72 -1.36 -17.57
N ALA A 117 5.45 -0.25 -17.57
CA ALA A 117 6.21 0.23 -18.73
C ALA A 117 7.51 -0.57 -18.96
N ARG A 118 8.19 -1.03 -17.89
CA ARG A 118 9.53 -1.63 -17.96
C ARG A 118 9.57 -3.11 -17.59
N HIS A 119 8.65 -3.58 -16.76
CA HIS A 119 8.65 -4.91 -16.15
C HIS A 119 7.26 -5.56 -16.27
N ARG A 120 6.65 -5.46 -17.44
CA ARG A 120 5.25 -5.87 -17.70
C ARG A 120 4.96 -7.32 -17.31
N ARG A 121 5.94 -8.21 -17.43
CA ARG A 121 5.82 -9.63 -17.04
C ARG A 121 5.55 -9.78 -15.55
N ASP A 122 6.15 -8.91 -14.74
CA ASP A 122 6.06 -8.93 -13.28
C ASP A 122 4.89 -8.08 -12.74
N TYR A 123 4.31 -7.22 -13.58
CA TYR A 123 3.26 -6.28 -13.19
C TYR A 123 2.07 -6.95 -12.50
N ARG A 124 1.54 -8.02 -13.09
CA ARG A 124 0.30 -8.66 -12.60
C ARG A 124 0.47 -9.30 -11.23
N ARG A 125 1.60 -9.99 -10.98
CA ARG A 125 1.86 -10.59 -9.67
C ARG A 125 1.98 -9.52 -8.58
N TRP A 126 2.71 -8.44 -8.84
CA TRP A 126 2.90 -7.36 -7.87
C TRP A 126 1.63 -6.53 -7.64
N ARG A 127 0.84 -6.27 -8.68
CA ARG A 127 -0.50 -5.68 -8.56
C ARG A 127 -1.43 -6.54 -7.70
N ASN A 128 -1.42 -7.86 -7.89
CA ASN A 128 -2.20 -8.78 -7.06
C ASN A 128 -1.71 -8.77 -5.62
N THR A 129 -0.40 -8.81 -5.39
CA THR A 129 0.19 -8.70 -4.06
C THR A 129 -0.22 -7.41 -3.36
N LEU A 130 -0.21 -6.28 -4.07
CA LEU A 130 -0.67 -4.99 -3.57
C LEU A 130 -2.14 -5.04 -3.13
N ALA A 131 -3.01 -5.61 -3.97
CA ALA A 131 -4.43 -5.76 -3.67
C ALA A 131 -4.66 -6.63 -2.42
N LEU A 132 -3.97 -7.78 -2.34
CA LEU A 132 -4.09 -8.73 -1.24
C LEU A 132 -3.59 -8.16 0.08
N VAL A 133 -2.38 -7.57 0.10
CA VAL A 133 -1.81 -7.01 1.34
C VAL A 133 -2.63 -5.81 1.82
N THR A 134 -3.11 -4.97 0.89
CA THR A 134 -3.98 -3.83 1.23
C THR A 134 -5.32 -4.31 1.79
N GLY A 135 -5.94 -5.30 1.16
CA GLY A 135 -7.19 -5.91 1.65
C GLY A 135 -7.02 -6.53 3.04
N ALA A 136 -5.92 -7.27 3.27
CA ALA A 136 -5.62 -7.84 4.58
C ALA A 136 -5.43 -6.74 5.64
N CYS A 137 -4.73 -5.65 5.31
CA CYS A 137 -4.59 -4.51 6.22
C CYS A 137 -5.95 -3.91 6.58
N LEU A 138 -6.79 -3.62 5.58
CA LEU A 138 -8.12 -3.05 5.79
C LEU A 138 -9.02 -3.93 6.66
N LEU A 139 -8.98 -5.25 6.46
CA LEU A 139 -9.77 -6.19 7.25
C LEU A 139 -9.37 -6.18 8.73
N ILE A 140 -8.07 -6.11 9.02
CA ILE A 140 -7.58 -6.03 10.40
C ILE A 140 -7.89 -4.65 11.01
N GLN A 141 -7.77 -3.58 10.22
CA GLN A 141 -8.08 -2.20 10.63
C GLN A 141 -9.58 -1.97 10.93
N LEU A 142 -10.46 -2.94 10.65
CA LEU A 142 -11.82 -2.93 11.19
C LEU A 142 -11.86 -3.03 12.72
N ILE A 143 -10.77 -3.51 13.34
CA ILE A 143 -10.57 -3.48 14.78
C ILE A 143 -9.77 -2.21 15.11
N PRO A 144 -10.39 -1.21 15.77
CA PRO A 144 -9.72 0.06 16.06
C PRO A 144 -8.52 -0.12 16.98
N LEU A 145 -7.39 0.48 16.66
CA LEU A 145 -6.17 0.53 17.46
C LEU A 145 -5.58 1.94 17.42
N ALA A 146 -5.45 2.55 18.60
CA ALA A 146 -4.93 3.90 18.72
C ALA A 146 -3.40 3.95 18.48
N PRO A 147 -2.92 4.88 17.65
CA PRO A 147 -1.50 5.08 17.36
C PRO A 147 -0.77 5.70 18.56
N PRO A 148 0.58 5.67 18.59
CA PRO A 148 1.37 6.14 19.73
C PRO A 148 1.03 7.57 20.18
N ARG A 149 0.91 8.52 19.25
CA ARG A 149 0.59 9.93 19.55
C ARG A 149 -0.76 10.17 20.23
N LEU A 150 -1.65 9.17 20.23
CA LEU A 150 -2.97 9.23 20.88
C LEU A 150 -3.03 8.37 22.16
N THR A 151 -1.98 7.61 22.45
CA THR A 151 -1.88 6.75 23.64
C THR A 151 -1.01 7.44 24.69
N SER A 152 -1.64 7.86 25.79
CA SER A 152 -1.03 8.68 26.85
C SER A 152 0.24 8.10 27.44
N GLU A 153 0.29 6.78 27.59
CA GLU A 153 1.37 6.01 28.21
C GLU A 153 2.67 6.07 27.40
N THR A 154 2.58 6.41 26.10
CA THR A 154 3.77 6.48 25.22
C THR A 154 4.56 7.76 25.43
N GLY A 155 3.95 8.83 25.97
CA GLY A 155 4.55 10.16 26.05
C GLY A 155 4.80 10.85 24.69
N MET A 156 4.43 10.23 23.57
CA MET A 156 4.66 10.76 22.23
C MET A 156 3.68 11.89 21.90
N ILE A 157 4.14 12.88 21.15
CA ILE A 157 3.32 14.00 20.69
C ILE A 157 2.84 13.81 19.26
N ASP A 158 1.69 14.39 18.93
CA ASP A 158 1.24 14.53 17.55
C ASP A 158 2.03 15.66 16.85
N THR A 159 3.18 15.28 16.28
CA THR A 159 4.05 16.20 15.53
C THR A 159 3.35 16.81 14.32
N GLY A 160 2.42 16.10 13.69
CA GLY A 160 1.63 16.64 12.58
C GLY A 160 0.74 17.78 13.06
N LEU A 161 0.04 17.59 14.17
CA LEU A 161 -0.84 18.60 14.75
C LEU A 161 -0.03 19.80 15.27
N ALA A 162 1.10 19.56 15.93
CA ALA A 162 1.99 20.60 16.47
C ALA A 162 2.50 21.58 15.40
N TYR A 163 2.67 21.13 14.15
CA TYR A 163 3.12 21.95 13.03
C TYR A 163 2.01 22.32 12.04
N GLY A 164 0.74 21.99 12.31
CA GLY A 164 -0.37 22.25 11.39
C GLY A 164 -0.31 21.42 10.09
N GLN A 165 0.36 20.27 10.13
CA GLN A 165 0.63 19.36 9.01
C GLN A 165 -0.08 18.01 9.17
N SER A 166 -0.96 17.87 10.17
CA SER A 166 -1.72 16.63 10.39
C SER A 166 -2.66 16.35 9.22
N VAL A 167 -2.59 15.13 8.68
CA VAL A 167 -3.54 14.63 7.69
C VAL A 167 -4.90 14.29 8.28
N TYR A 168 -4.98 14.20 9.61
CA TYR A 168 -6.17 13.75 10.30
C TYR A 168 -6.87 14.85 11.11
N GLY A 169 -6.18 15.93 11.48
CA GLY A 169 -6.71 16.98 12.36
C GLY A 169 -6.86 16.53 13.83
N GLU A 170 -7.56 17.33 14.64
CA GLU A 170 -7.80 17.04 16.07
C GLU A 170 -8.66 15.79 16.28
N LEU A 171 -8.37 15.03 17.34
CA LEU A 171 -9.16 13.85 17.74
C LEU A 171 -10.63 14.25 17.96
N GLY A 172 -11.57 13.49 17.39
CA GLY A 172 -13.01 13.78 17.47
C GLY A 172 -13.52 14.85 16.50
N ARG A 173 -12.63 15.53 15.77
CA ARG A 173 -12.96 16.43 14.65
C ARG A 173 -12.47 15.93 13.29
N GLY A 174 -11.62 14.89 13.30
CA GLY A 174 -10.98 14.28 12.15
C GLY A 174 -11.65 13.02 11.59
N ILE A 175 -11.10 12.53 10.47
CA ILE A 175 -11.46 11.25 9.85
C ILE A 175 -11.12 10.12 10.83
N ALA A 176 -12.04 9.19 11.13
CA ALA A 176 -11.77 8.13 12.12
C ALA A 176 -10.72 7.08 11.69
N GLY A 177 -10.10 7.25 10.52
CA GLY A 177 -8.85 6.56 10.15
C GLY A 177 -7.68 6.84 11.10
N GLN A 178 -7.79 7.80 12.04
CA GLN A 178 -6.80 8.00 13.11
C GLN A 178 -6.60 6.78 14.00
N LEU A 179 -7.61 5.90 14.13
CA LEU A 179 -7.59 4.73 15.03
C LEU A 179 -7.33 3.42 14.29
N GLN A 180 -6.61 3.48 13.15
CA GLN A 180 -6.33 2.32 12.31
C GLN A 180 -4.82 2.09 12.18
N ALA A 181 -4.11 2.16 13.31
CA ALA A 181 -2.65 2.09 13.30
C ALA A 181 -2.15 0.71 12.85
N MET A 182 -2.75 -0.38 13.32
CA MET A 182 -2.31 -1.74 12.99
C MET A 182 -3.19 -2.40 11.93
N PRO A 183 -2.60 -3.05 10.90
CA PRO A 183 -1.21 -2.95 10.45
C PRO A 183 -0.95 -1.66 9.64
N SER A 184 0.31 -1.24 9.57
CA SER A 184 0.68 -0.02 8.83
C SER A 184 0.66 -0.23 7.31
N ILE A 185 -0.35 0.37 6.65
CA ILE A 185 -0.45 0.33 5.18
C ILE A 185 0.71 1.07 4.50
N HIS A 186 1.22 2.13 5.13
CA HIS A 186 2.38 2.90 4.67
C HIS A 186 3.61 2.00 4.57
N VAL A 187 3.86 1.23 5.64
CA VAL A 187 4.95 0.26 5.69
C VAL A 187 4.71 -0.89 4.70
N ALA A 188 3.50 -1.43 4.62
CA ALA A 188 3.16 -2.50 3.68
C ALA A 188 3.48 -2.10 2.23
N TRP A 189 3.05 -0.90 1.83
CA TRP A 189 3.27 -0.37 0.49
C TRP A 189 4.75 -0.08 0.21
N ALA A 190 5.45 0.54 1.16
CA ALA A 190 6.87 0.84 0.99
C ALA A 190 7.71 -0.45 0.93
N ALA A 191 7.37 -1.46 1.75
CA ALA A 191 8.01 -2.77 1.74
C ALA A 191 7.75 -3.51 0.42
N LEU A 192 6.52 -3.43 -0.10
CA LEU A 192 6.16 -4.00 -1.40
C LEU A 192 7.00 -3.36 -2.52
N ILE A 193 7.07 -2.03 -2.57
CA ILE A 193 7.91 -1.32 -3.54
C ILE A 193 9.39 -1.74 -3.36
N GLY A 194 9.87 -1.81 -2.12
CA GLY A 194 11.24 -2.22 -1.80
C GLY A 194 11.59 -3.60 -2.30
N TRP A 195 10.75 -4.59 -2.00
CA TRP A 195 10.93 -5.97 -2.45
C TRP A 195 10.82 -6.06 -3.97
N ALA A 196 9.79 -5.47 -4.57
CA ALA A 196 9.60 -5.53 -6.01
C ALA A 196 10.75 -4.92 -6.80
N VAL A 197 11.19 -3.72 -6.42
CA VAL A 197 12.31 -3.03 -7.07
C VAL A 197 13.60 -3.83 -6.91
N MET A 198 13.85 -4.41 -5.73
CA MET A 198 15.01 -5.27 -5.48
C MET A 198 14.99 -6.54 -6.34
N GLU A 199 13.80 -7.11 -6.57
CA GLU A 199 13.62 -8.34 -7.33
C GLU A 199 13.75 -8.13 -8.84
N VAL A 200 13.20 -7.04 -9.38
CA VAL A 200 13.08 -6.84 -10.85
C VAL A 200 14.15 -5.93 -11.45
N SER A 201 14.86 -5.14 -10.64
CA SER A 201 15.87 -4.18 -11.12
C SER A 201 17.30 -4.65 -10.92
N ASN A 202 18.17 -4.34 -11.88
CA ASN A 202 19.62 -4.58 -11.79
C ASN A 202 20.40 -3.29 -11.52
N GLY A 203 21.62 -3.41 -10.99
CA GLY A 203 22.53 -2.27 -10.78
C GLY A 203 22.28 -1.46 -9.50
N ARG A 204 22.73 -0.20 -9.45
CA ARG A 204 22.70 0.63 -8.23
C ARG A 204 21.31 1.13 -7.83
N TRP A 205 20.39 1.25 -8.79
CA TRP A 205 19.06 1.82 -8.58
C TRP A 205 18.11 0.90 -7.82
N ARG A 206 18.41 -0.41 -7.73
CA ARG A 206 17.63 -1.37 -6.95
C ARG A 206 17.52 -1.01 -5.46
N TRP A 207 18.45 -0.20 -4.95
CA TRP A 207 18.47 0.25 -3.57
C TRP A 207 17.48 1.37 -3.25
N LEU A 208 16.93 2.06 -4.26
CA LEU A 208 15.95 3.12 -4.03
C LEU A 208 14.71 2.60 -3.30
N GLY A 209 14.22 1.41 -3.66
CA GLY A 209 13.05 0.79 -3.04
C GLY A 209 13.27 0.51 -1.54
N PRO A 210 14.29 -0.29 -1.16
CA PRO A 210 14.59 -0.54 0.26
C PRO A 210 14.92 0.73 1.06
N THR A 211 15.56 1.72 0.43
CA THR A 211 15.81 3.01 1.08
C THR A 211 14.50 3.74 1.38
N HIS A 212 13.57 3.78 0.42
CA HIS A 212 12.22 4.33 0.62
C HIS A 212 11.45 3.58 1.73
N PHE A 213 11.57 2.24 1.77
CA PHE A 213 11.02 1.43 2.85
C PHE A 213 11.60 1.81 4.22
N ALA A 214 12.93 1.86 4.35
CA ALA A 214 13.59 2.19 5.62
C ALA A 214 13.21 3.60 6.09
N ILE A 215 13.21 4.59 5.19
CA ILE A 215 12.75 5.96 5.49
C ILE A 215 11.31 5.93 5.96
N THR A 216 10.42 5.22 5.26
CA THR A 216 9.00 5.12 5.64
C THR A 216 8.84 4.51 7.03
N PHE A 217 9.54 3.40 7.31
CA PHE A 217 9.47 2.70 8.59
C PHE A 217 9.88 3.60 9.77
N VAL A 218 10.92 4.43 9.59
CA VAL A 218 11.33 5.41 10.60
C VAL A 218 10.33 6.56 10.68
N VAL A 219 9.93 7.14 9.55
CA VAL A 219 9.03 8.31 9.51
C VAL A 219 7.70 8.02 10.19
N VAL A 220 7.10 6.85 9.97
CA VAL A 220 5.83 6.50 10.62
C VAL A 220 5.95 6.39 12.14
N ALA A 221 7.10 5.93 12.64
CA ALA A 221 7.38 5.81 14.07
C ALA A 221 7.62 7.19 14.69
N VAL A 222 8.56 7.98 14.16
CA VAL A 222 8.93 9.30 14.72
C VAL A 222 7.81 10.34 14.65
N THR A 223 6.89 10.20 13.70
CA THR A 223 5.69 11.06 13.63
C THR A 223 4.61 10.66 14.64
N GLY A 224 4.79 9.53 15.34
CA GLY A 224 3.83 8.99 16.31
C GLY A 224 2.61 8.36 15.64
N ASN A 225 2.72 7.96 14.38
CA ASN A 225 1.61 7.37 13.63
C ASN A 225 1.51 5.86 13.75
N HIS A 226 2.63 5.19 14.02
CA HIS A 226 2.68 3.73 14.09
C HIS A 226 3.68 3.25 15.14
N TYR A 227 3.36 2.13 15.78
CA TYR A 227 4.29 1.32 16.56
C TYR A 227 5.18 0.48 15.63
N TRP A 228 6.32 -0.04 16.10
CA TRP A 228 7.15 -0.97 15.33
C TRP A 228 6.37 -2.22 14.91
N LEU A 229 5.54 -2.77 15.80
CA LEU A 229 4.71 -3.94 15.54
C LEU A 229 3.71 -3.70 14.42
N ASP A 230 3.18 -2.49 14.24
CA ASP A 230 2.28 -2.18 13.12
C ASP A 230 2.96 -2.45 11.78
N GLY A 231 4.25 -2.08 11.69
CA GLY A 231 5.07 -2.29 10.53
C GLY A 231 5.56 -3.74 10.38
N ILE A 232 5.91 -4.40 11.49
CA ILE A 232 6.30 -5.82 11.49
C ILE A 232 5.15 -6.69 11.00
N VAL A 233 3.94 -6.50 11.54
CA VAL A 233 2.75 -7.23 11.12
C VAL A 233 2.45 -6.95 9.64
N ALA A 234 2.59 -5.70 9.18
CA ALA A 234 2.43 -5.37 7.76
C ALA A 234 3.39 -6.17 6.85
N MET A 235 4.66 -6.32 7.24
CA MET A 235 5.62 -7.14 6.51
C MET A 235 5.29 -8.64 6.56
N LEU A 236 4.82 -9.14 7.70
CA LEU A 236 4.39 -10.53 7.84
C LEU A 236 3.17 -10.84 6.97
N LEU A 237 2.27 -9.88 6.75
CA LEU A 237 1.13 -10.00 5.83
C LEU A 237 1.55 -9.90 4.35
N LEU A 238 2.63 -9.16 4.06
CA LEU A 238 3.14 -9.01 2.70
C LEU A 238 3.68 -10.33 2.13
N VAL A 239 4.35 -11.15 2.94
CA VAL A 239 4.93 -12.43 2.49
C VAL A 239 3.89 -13.39 1.90
N PRO A 240 2.82 -13.80 2.61
CA PRO A 240 1.79 -14.67 2.04
C PRO A 240 1.03 -13.99 0.89
N SER A 241 0.83 -12.67 0.95
CA SER A 241 0.23 -11.90 -0.15
C SER A 241 1.07 -11.96 -1.43
N ARG A 242 2.40 -12.02 -1.29
CA ARG A 242 3.34 -12.15 -2.42
C ARG A 242 3.27 -13.53 -3.06
N ILE A 243 3.20 -14.57 -2.24
CA ILE A 243 3.05 -15.96 -2.70
C ILE A 243 1.71 -16.13 -3.41
N LEU A 244 0.61 -15.73 -2.77
CA LEU A 244 -0.73 -15.86 -3.33
C LEU A 244 -0.90 -15.00 -4.60
N GLY A 245 -0.34 -13.79 -4.62
CA GLY A 245 -0.39 -12.92 -5.80
C GLY A 245 0.28 -13.54 -7.04
N GLU A 246 1.36 -14.29 -6.83
CA GLU A 246 2.04 -15.05 -7.89
C GLU A 246 1.26 -16.29 -8.32
N LEU A 247 0.71 -17.05 -7.37
CA LEU A 247 -0.15 -18.19 -7.70
C LEU A 247 -1.37 -17.77 -8.54
N ILE A 248 -2.01 -16.65 -8.19
CA ILE A 248 -3.13 -16.10 -8.97
C ILE A 248 -2.66 -15.68 -10.37
N ALA A 249 -1.51 -15.02 -10.49
CA ALA A 249 -1.00 -14.60 -11.79
C ALA A 249 -0.72 -15.80 -12.71
N ASN A 250 -0.01 -16.81 -12.18
CA ASN A 250 0.36 -18.02 -12.90
C ASN A 250 -0.87 -18.86 -13.28
N GLY A 251 -1.85 -19.00 -12.38
CA GLY A 251 -3.08 -19.74 -12.65
C GLY A 251 -3.90 -19.12 -13.79
N VAL A 252 -4.00 -17.79 -13.85
CA VAL A 252 -4.69 -17.11 -14.96
C VAL A 252 -3.92 -17.27 -16.27
N ASP A 253 -2.59 -17.29 -16.25
CA ASP A 253 -1.78 -17.51 -17.45
C ASP A 253 -1.93 -18.94 -17.99
N GLN A 254 -1.98 -19.94 -17.10
CA GLN A 254 -2.26 -21.32 -17.47
C GLN A 254 -3.65 -21.48 -18.09
N LEU A 255 -4.69 -20.89 -17.49
CA LEU A 255 -6.06 -20.92 -18.04
C LEU A 255 -6.15 -20.27 -19.42
N ARG A 256 -5.40 -19.18 -19.66
CA ARG A 256 -5.35 -18.56 -21.00
C ARG A 256 -4.66 -19.44 -22.03
N ALA A 257 -3.60 -20.14 -21.63
CA ALA A 257 -2.88 -21.07 -22.51
C ALA A 257 -3.71 -22.30 -22.89
N THR A 258 -4.58 -22.79 -22.01
CA THR A 258 -5.46 -23.93 -22.30
C THR A 258 -6.71 -23.57 -23.12
N THR A 259 -7.18 -22.32 -23.04
CA THR A 259 -8.42 -21.87 -23.71
C THR A 259 -8.19 -21.41 -25.16
N VAL A 260 -6.96 -21.14 -25.57
CA VAL A 260 -6.60 -20.82 -26.96
C VAL A 260 -6.03 -22.09 -27.60
N PRO A 261 -6.76 -22.82 -28.47
CA PRO A 261 -6.18 -23.94 -29.20
C PRO A 261 -5.00 -23.43 -30.03
N ALA A 262 -3.88 -24.15 -30.01
CA ALA A 262 -2.82 -23.92 -30.96
C ALA A 262 -3.44 -23.94 -32.36
N ALA A 263 -3.31 -22.85 -33.11
CA ALA A 263 -3.71 -22.84 -34.51
C ALA A 263 -2.95 -23.98 -35.17
N ASP A 264 -3.69 -24.97 -35.67
CA ASP A 264 -3.16 -26.11 -36.38
C ASP A 264 -2.41 -25.60 -37.61
N THR A 265 -1.09 -25.47 -37.50
CA THR A 265 -0.21 -25.27 -38.65
C THR A 265 0.03 -26.62 -39.31
N SER A 266 -1.05 -27.28 -39.73
CA SER A 266 -0.97 -28.36 -40.70
C SER A 266 -0.82 -27.69 -42.07
N GLU A 267 0.43 -27.43 -42.44
CA GLU A 267 0.82 -27.07 -43.80
C GLU A 267 0.37 -28.23 -44.72
N PRO A 268 -0.44 -27.99 -45.77
CA PRO A 268 -0.81 -29.05 -46.68
C PRO A 268 0.46 -29.49 -47.42
N ALA A 269 0.82 -30.76 -47.26
CA ALA A 269 1.88 -31.39 -48.04
C ALA A 269 1.52 -31.25 -49.52
N ASP A 270 2.28 -30.40 -50.22
CA ASP A 270 2.20 -30.28 -51.67
C ASP A 270 2.51 -31.65 -52.30
N HIS A 271 1.47 -32.25 -52.87
CA HIS A 271 1.59 -33.35 -53.82
C HIS A 271 1.84 -32.77 -55.21
N VAL A 272 3.09 -32.79 -55.70
CA VAL A 272 3.47 -33.04 -57.12
C VAL A 272 4.86 -33.66 -57.17
#